data_AF-A0A7C4DP11-F1
#
_entry.id   AF-A0A7C4DP11-F1
#
_cell.length_a   1.000
_cell.length_b   1.000
_cell.length_c   1.000
_cell.angle_alpha   90.00
_cell.angle_beta   90.00
_cell.angle_gamma   90.00
#
_symmetry.space_group_name_H-M   'P 1'
#
loop_
_entity.id
_entity.type
_entity.pdbx_description
1 polymer ?
#
loop_
_entity_poly.entity_id
_entity_poly.type
_entity_poly.pdbx_seq_one_letter_code
_entity_poly.pdbx_strand_id
1 'polypeptide(L)'
;MFTSSTRRGKVTIRESKSILVKLNLIIGELLPVFYEYNNKIKHTGFYLKPVHISTRRLQDGAVIKYYYYGRYWYRLERDPAGKLKWIYVGKDKPLHELPDPPHNPLEGVVVKKYSDTIEIVFAGEELFREIYNRLLGK
;
A
#
# COMPACT_ATOMS: atom_id res chain seq x y z
N MET A 1 -8.01 17.32 18.08
CA MET A 1 -9.30 17.41 17.35
C MET A 1 -9.11 16.73 15.99
N PHE A 2 -9.83 15.64 15.74
CA PHE A 2 -9.82 14.96 14.44
C PHE A 2 -10.90 15.56 13.55
N THR A 3 -10.58 15.76 12.27
CA THR A 3 -11.58 16.10 11.26
C THR A 3 -11.74 14.87 10.37
N SER A 4 -12.86 14.15 10.53
CA SER A 4 -13.26 13.10 9.61
C SER A 4 -14.25 13.68 8.60
N SER A 5 -14.12 13.26 7.34
CA SER A 5 -15.15 13.53 6.32
C SER A 5 -15.50 12.23 5.63
N THR A 6 -16.81 11.99 5.48
CA THR A 6 -17.34 10.82 4.80
C THR A 6 -17.85 11.26 3.43
N ARG A 7 -17.17 10.82 2.36
CA ARG A 7 -17.64 11.03 0.97
C ARG A 7 -17.53 9.70 0.22
N ARG A 8 -18.64 9.28 -0.41
CA ARG A 8 -18.75 8.01 -1.15
C ARG A 8 -18.32 6.77 -0.32
N GLY A 9 -18.71 6.72 0.95
CA GLY A 9 -18.41 5.58 1.86
C GLY A 9 -16.98 5.54 2.41
N LYS A 10 -16.07 6.40 1.94
CA LYS A 10 -14.68 6.47 2.44
C LYS A 10 -14.57 7.35 3.67
N VAL A 11 -13.69 6.99 4.59
CA VAL A 11 -13.31 7.83 5.75
C VAL A 11 -11.95 8.45 5.49
N THR A 12 -11.84 9.77 5.64
CA THR A 12 -10.55 10.47 5.51
C THR A 12 -10.20 11.18 6.82
N ILE A 13 -8.97 11.00 7.28
CA ILE A 13 -8.42 11.68 8.47
C ILE A 13 -7.09 12.36 8.15
N ARG A 14 -6.75 13.39 8.93
CA ARG A 14 -5.43 14.03 8.91
C ARG A 14 -4.70 13.76 10.20
N GLU A 15 -3.43 13.40 10.07
CA GLU A 15 -2.59 12.98 11.18
C GLU A 15 -1.16 13.51 11.06
N SER A 16 -0.42 13.44 12.16
CA SER A 16 1.02 13.66 12.13
C SER A 16 1.74 12.46 11.49
N LYS A 17 3.00 12.67 11.08
CA LYS A 17 3.83 11.61 10.47
C LYS A 17 4.08 10.41 11.38
N SER A 18 3.84 10.51 12.69
CA SER A 18 4.06 9.40 13.64
C SER A 18 3.18 8.19 13.33
N ILE A 19 1.96 8.42 12.81
CA ILE A 19 1.06 7.32 12.41
C ILE A 19 1.65 6.50 11.25
N LEU A 20 2.42 7.12 10.35
CA LEU A 20 3.09 6.38 9.27
C LEU A 20 4.10 5.36 9.81
N VAL A 21 4.75 5.65 10.94
CA VAL A 21 5.66 4.70 11.59
C VAL A 21 4.89 3.46 12.04
N LYS A 22 3.72 3.65 12.66
CA LYS A 22 2.87 2.53 13.11
C LYS A 22 2.35 1.69 11.95
N LEU A 23 1.93 2.32 10.85
CA LEU A 23 1.54 1.61 9.62
C LEU A 23 2.71 0.80 9.02
N ASN A 24 3.92 1.35 9.06
CA ASN A 24 5.12 0.65 8.58
C ASN A 24 5.47 -0.55 9.46
N LEU A 25 5.22 -0.50 10.78
CA LEU A 25 5.39 -1.65 11.66
C LEU A 25 4.43 -2.79 11.27
N ILE A 26 3.15 -2.48 11.04
CA ILE A 26 2.16 -3.47 10.57
C ILE A 26 2.61 -4.08 9.24
N ILE A 27 3.09 -3.28 8.29
CA ILE A 27 3.64 -3.83 7.04
C ILE A 27 4.90 -4.66 7.26
N GLY A 28 5.78 -4.24 8.16
CA GLY A 28 7.00 -4.97 8.50
C GLY A 28 6.72 -6.41 8.95
N GLU A 29 5.67 -6.59 9.76
CA GLU A 29 5.20 -7.91 10.21
C GLU A 29 4.73 -8.80 9.06
N LEU A 30 4.20 -8.22 7.98
CA LEU A 30 3.66 -8.95 6.82
C LEU A 30 4.72 -9.32 5.78
N LEU A 31 5.83 -8.58 5.73
CA LEU A 31 6.86 -8.78 4.70
C LEU A 31 7.37 -10.22 4.58
N PRO A 32 7.64 -10.96 5.69
CA PRO A 32 8.09 -12.34 5.60
C PRO A 32 7.12 -13.25 4.82
N VAL A 33 5.82 -13.09 5.03
CA VAL A 33 4.78 -13.88 4.35
C VAL A 33 4.75 -13.57 2.86
N PHE A 34 4.87 -12.29 2.48
CA PHE A 34 4.96 -11.89 1.08
C PHE A 34 6.25 -12.37 0.42
N TYR A 35 7.37 -12.42 1.14
CA TYR A 35 8.62 -12.97 0.62
C TYR A 35 8.55 -14.48 0.42
N GLU A 36 7.97 -15.22 1.36
CA GLU A 36 7.74 -16.65 1.22
C GLU A 36 6.84 -16.94 0.01
N TYR A 37 5.74 -16.20 -0.12
CA TYR A 37 4.85 -16.29 -1.26
C TYR A 37 5.59 -16.03 -2.58
N ASN A 38 6.34 -14.92 -2.67
CA ASN A 38 7.11 -14.57 -3.86
C ASN A 38 8.18 -15.61 -4.19
N ASN A 39 8.79 -16.25 -3.20
CA ASN A 39 9.75 -17.34 -3.42
C ASN A 39 9.11 -18.56 -4.09
N LYS A 40 7.84 -18.86 -3.78
CA LYS A 40 7.08 -19.95 -4.41
C LYS A 40 6.78 -19.62 -5.88
N ILE A 41 6.46 -18.37 -6.19
CA ILE A 41 5.99 -17.97 -7.53
C ILE A 41 7.05 -17.34 -8.43
N LYS A 42 8.27 -17.08 -7.95
CA LYS A 42 9.31 -16.31 -8.68
C LYS A 42 9.62 -16.84 -10.08
N HIS A 43 9.45 -18.13 -10.32
CA HIS A 43 9.67 -18.77 -11.62
C HIS A 43 8.71 -18.27 -12.71
N THR A 44 7.57 -17.69 -12.33
CA THR A 44 6.58 -17.09 -13.26
C THR A 44 6.96 -15.68 -13.73
N GLY A 45 7.96 -15.05 -13.11
CA GLY A 45 8.34 -13.66 -13.39
C GLY A 45 7.38 -12.61 -12.78
N PHE A 46 6.31 -13.04 -12.11
CA PHE A 46 5.39 -12.20 -11.35
C PHE A 46 5.75 -12.17 -9.87
N TYR A 47 5.43 -11.03 -9.25
CA TYR A 47 5.73 -10.73 -7.87
C TYR A 47 4.61 -9.89 -7.27
N LEU A 48 4.32 -10.14 -6.00
CA LEU A 48 3.31 -9.44 -5.24
C LEU A 48 3.96 -8.45 -4.27
N LYS A 49 3.46 -7.22 -4.21
CA LYS A 49 3.85 -6.21 -3.22
C LYS A 49 2.68 -5.85 -2.31
N PRO A 50 2.91 -5.70 -0.99
CA PRO A 50 1.88 -5.29 -0.03
C PRO A 50 1.58 -3.77 -0.09
N VAL A 51 2.41 -3.01 -0.79
CA VAL A 51 2.28 -1.55 -0.93
C VAL A 51 2.70 -1.13 -2.33
N HIS A 52 1.84 -0.38 -3.02
CA HIS A 52 2.21 0.39 -4.21
C HIS A 52 2.54 1.82 -3.79
N ILE A 53 3.68 2.35 -4.25
CA ILE A 53 4.11 3.72 -3.94
C ILE A 53 4.19 4.51 -5.23
N SER A 54 3.53 5.67 -5.26
CA SER A 54 3.65 6.62 -6.37
C SER A 54 3.96 8.03 -5.86
N THR A 55 4.51 8.87 -6.74
CA THR A 55 4.83 10.26 -6.42
C THR A 55 4.14 11.17 -7.42
N ARG A 56 3.63 12.31 -6.95
CA ARG A 56 3.09 13.38 -7.78
C ARG A 56 3.80 14.67 -7.44
N ARG A 57 4.36 15.33 -8.45
CA ARG A 57 4.84 16.70 -8.32
C ARG A 57 3.70 17.68 -8.58
N LEU A 58 3.54 18.66 -7.70
CA LEU A 58 2.59 19.75 -7.82
C LEU A 58 3.21 20.91 -8.61
N GLN A 59 2.37 21.85 -9.04
CA GLN A 59 2.79 23.02 -9.83
C GLN A 59 3.77 23.94 -9.08
N ASP A 60 3.63 24.03 -7.76
CA ASP A 60 4.52 24.76 -6.85
C ASP A 60 5.84 24.03 -6.56
N GLY A 61 6.08 22.87 -7.20
CA GLY A 61 7.27 22.05 -7.01
C GLY A 61 7.20 21.08 -5.84
N ALA A 62 6.17 21.15 -4.98
CA ALA A 62 5.98 20.22 -3.88
C ALA A 62 5.75 18.78 -4.38
N VAL A 63 6.15 17.79 -3.58
CA VAL A 63 6.01 16.37 -3.93
C VAL A 63 5.12 15.67 -2.92
N ILE A 64 4.02 15.10 -3.41
CA ILE A 64 3.16 14.21 -2.62
C ILE A 64 3.59 12.77 -2.89
N LYS A 65 3.85 12.01 -1.82
CA LYS A 65 4.03 10.55 -1.91
C LYS A 65 2.73 9.85 -1.52
N TYR A 66 2.30 8.90 -2.34
CA TYR A 66 1.13 8.07 -2.10
C TYR A 66 1.58 6.67 -1.75
N TYR A 67 1.05 6.12 -0.66
CA TYR A 67 1.23 4.74 -0.24
C TYR A 67 -0.13 4.08 -0.32
N TYR A 68 -0.29 3.17 -1.28
CA TYR A 68 -1.51 2.39 -1.45
C TYR A 68 -1.26 1.01 -0.88
N TYR A 69 -1.91 0.71 0.24
CA TYR A 69 -1.79 -0.58 0.92
C TYR A 69 -2.81 -1.57 0.33
N GLY A 70 -2.38 -2.81 0.09
CA GLY A 70 -3.16 -3.83 -0.60
C GLY A 70 -2.28 -4.86 -1.30
N ARG A 71 -2.82 -5.55 -2.30
CA ARG A 71 -2.09 -6.57 -3.07
C ARG A 71 -1.88 -6.08 -4.50
N TYR A 72 -0.63 -5.78 -4.84
CA TYR A 72 -0.26 -5.19 -6.13
C TYR A 72 0.70 -6.10 -6.87
N TRP A 73 0.31 -6.51 -8.06
CA TRP A 73 1.08 -7.39 -8.91
C TRP A 73 2.05 -6.62 -9.78
N TYR A 74 3.25 -7.17 -9.87
CA TYR A 74 4.32 -6.66 -10.70
C TYR A 74 4.96 -7.76 -11.51
N ARG A 75 5.49 -7.39 -12.67
CA ARG A 75 6.34 -8.22 -13.49
C ARG A 75 7.76 -7.67 -13.48
N LEU A 76 8.73 -8.57 -13.40
CA LEU A 76 10.14 -8.23 -13.53
C LEU A 76 10.55 -8.33 -15.00
N GLU A 77 11.09 -7.25 -15.54
CA GLU A 77 11.66 -7.24 -16.89
C GLU A 77 13.10 -6.74 -16.86
N ARG A 78 13.89 -7.11 -17.86
CA ARG A 78 15.16 -6.44 -18.15
C ARG A 78 14.96 -5.58 -19.39
N ASP A 79 15.42 -4.34 -19.33
CA ASP A 79 15.46 -3.50 -20.52
C ASP A 79 16.61 -3.93 -21.46
N PRO A 80 16.70 -3.38 -22.69
CA PRO A 80 17.76 -3.73 -23.63
C PRO A 80 19.19 -3.48 -23.10
N ALA A 81 19.35 -2.63 -22.09
CA ALA A 81 20.62 -2.37 -21.41
C ALA A 81 20.88 -3.33 -20.23
N GLY A 82 20.01 -4.32 -20.02
CA GLY A 82 20.11 -5.32 -18.96
C GLY A 82 19.60 -4.86 -17.59
N LYS A 83 19.10 -3.62 -17.47
CA LYS A 83 18.62 -3.06 -16.20
C LYS A 83 17.24 -3.61 -15.85
N LEU A 84 17.13 -4.05 -14.60
CA LEU A 84 15.91 -4.64 -14.06
C LEU A 84 14.84 -3.56 -13.80
N LYS A 85 13.63 -3.79 -14.31
CA LYS A 85 12.46 -2.93 -14.19
C LYS A 85 11.31 -3.69 -13.56
N TRP A 86 10.61 -3.02 -12.66
CA TRP A 86 9.38 -3.50 -12.06
C TRP A 86 8.20 -2.86 -12.81
N ILE A 87 7.46 -3.66 -13.55
CA ILE A 87 6.28 -3.22 -14.30
C ILE A 87 5.04 -3.52 -13.46
N TYR A 88 4.25 -2.49 -13.14
CA TYR A 88 2.99 -2.68 -12.42
C TYR A 88 1.94 -3.31 -13.36
N VAL A 89 1.30 -4.38 -12.90
CA VAL A 89 0.36 -5.19 -13.71
C VAL A 89 -1.09 -4.98 -13.28
N GLY A 90 -1.33 -4.68 -12.01
CA GLY A 90 -2.69 -4.47 -11.49
C GLY A 90 -2.87 -5.01 -10.08
N LYS A 91 -4.13 -5.12 -9.65
CA LYS A 91 -4.52 -5.71 -8.37
C LYS A 91 -5.00 -7.15 -8.51
N ASP A 92 -5.52 -7.50 -9.67
CA ASP A 92 -6.05 -8.84 -9.95
C ASP A 92 -4.91 -9.84 -10.17
N LYS A 93 -5.15 -11.09 -9.77
CA LYS A 93 -4.19 -12.18 -9.93
C LYS A 93 -3.91 -12.38 -11.43
N PRO A 94 -2.65 -12.24 -11.89
CA PRO A 94 -2.36 -12.15 -13.33
C PRO A 94 -2.44 -13.50 -14.05
N LEU A 95 -2.33 -14.59 -13.30
CA LEU A 95 -2.37 -15.96 -13.80
C LEU A 95 -3.25 -16.79 -12.86
N HIS A 96 -4.16 -17.58 -13.41
CA HIS A 96 -5.15 -18.32 -12.63
C HIS A 96 -4.51 -19.39 -11.73
N GLU A 97 -3.46 -20.03 -12.24
CA GLU A 97 -2.70 -21.12 -11.61
C GLU A 97 -1.81 -20.68 -10.43
N LEU A 98 -1.61 -19.37 -10.24
CA LEU A 98 -0.87 -18.89 -9.08
C LEU A 98 -1.65 -19.23 -7.80
N PRO A 99 -0.97 -19.60 -6.70
CA PRO A 99 -1.61 -19.78 -5.40
C PRO A 99 -2.32 -18.48 -4.97
N ASP A 100 -3.21 -18.57 -4.00
CA ASP A 100 -3.89 -17.37 -3.54
C ASP A 100 -2.94 -16.45 -2.77
N PRO A 101 -2.99 -15.13 -3.04
CA PRO A 101 -2.06 -14.19 -2.46
C PRO A 101 -2.32 -14.03 -0.95
N PRO A 102 -1.27 -13.83 -0.13
CA PRO A 102 -1.43 -13.62 1.30
C PRO A 102 -2.30 -12.40 1.59
N HIS A 103 -3.08 -12.47 2.67
CA HIS A 103 -3.93 -11.36 3.10
C HIS A 103 -3.09 -10.13 3.50
N ASN A 104 -3.62 -8.94 3.22
CA ASN A 104 -3.09 -7.67 3.69
C ASN A 104 -4.14 -6.95 4.55
N PRO A 105 -3.96 -6.83 5.88
CA PRO A 105 -4.91 -6.15 6.76
C PRO A 105 -5.06 -4.64 6.46
N LEU A 106 -4.10 -4.02 5.78
CA LEU A 106 -4.19 -2.62 5.37
C LEU A 106 -4.79 -2.44 3.97
N GLU A 107 -5.35 -3.50 3.38
CA GLU A 107 -5.96 -3.41 2.05
C GLU A 107 -7.11 -2.38 2.03
N GLY A 108 -7.01 -1.42 1.11
CA GLY A 108 -7.97 -0.31 1.02
C GLY A 108 -7.58 0.94 1.83
N VAL A 109 -6.44 0.92 2.53
CA VAL A 109 -5.83 2.12 3.13
C VAL A 109 -4.95 2.83 2.12
N VAL A 110 -5.09 4.16 2.03
CA VAL A 110 -4.22 5.03 1.23
C VAL A 110 -3.67 6.14 2.12
N VAL A 111 -2.35 6.30 2.14
CA VAL A 111 -1.70 7.43 2.82
C VAL A 111 -1.15 8.40 1.78
N LYS A 112 -1.54 9.66 1.88
CA LYS A 112 -0.93 10.78 1.17
C LYS A 112 0.00 11.49 2.14
N LYS A 113 1.29 11.46 1.84
CA LYS A 113 2.31 12.13 2.63
C LYS A 113 2.65 13.47 2.00
N TYR A 114 2.37 14.54 2.74
CA TYR A 114 2.76 15.91 2.44
C TYR A 114 4.08 16.25 3.17
N SER A 115 4.54 17.50 3.04
CA SER A 115 5.75 17.99 3.69
C SER A 115 5.72 17.75 5.19
N ASP A 116 4.61 18.06 5.87
CA ASP A 116 4.53 18.12 7.33
C ASP A 116 3.45 17.21 7.94
N THR A 117 2.44 16.87 7.15
CA THR A 117 1.28 16.09 7.57
C THR A 117 1.07 14.88 6.69
N ILE A 118 0.20 13.98 7.14
CA ILE A 118 -0.33 12.92 6.30
C ILE A 118 -1.86 12.99 6.28
N GLU A 119 -2.43 12.60 5.15
CA GLU A 119 -3.86 12.30 5.02
C GLU A 119 -4.00 10.80 4.81
N ILE A 120 -4.85 10.17 5.61
CA ILE A 120 -5.14 8.74 5.54
C ILE A 120 -6.57 8.57 5.06
N VAL A 121 -6.74 7.80 4.00
CA VAL A 121 -8.03 7.48 3.40
C VAL A 121 -8.28 6.00 3.57
N PHE A 122 -9.39 5.65 4.22
CA PHE A 122 -9.87 4.29 4.40
C PHE A 122 -11.00 4.03 3.40
N ALA A 123 -11.02 2.83 2.81
CA ALA A 123 -12.05 2.43 1.85
C ALA A 123 -13.47 2.40 2.45
N GLY A 124 -13.59 2.20 3.76
CA GLY A 124 -14.87 2.09 4.47
C GLY A 124 -14.73 2.40 5.97
N GLU A 125 -15.86 2.53 6.65
CA GLU A 125 -15.90 2.81 8.09
C GLU A 125 -15.43 1.64 8.95
N GLU A 126 -15.74 0.41 8.55
CA GLU A 126 -15.29 -0.81 9.25
C GLU A 126 -13.76 -0.89 9.28
N LEU A 127 -13.11 -0.80 8.11
CA LEU A 127 -11.65 -0.77 7.99
C LEU A 127 -11.04 0.39 8.79
N PHE A 128 -11.69 1.56 8.79
CA PHE A 128 -11.24 2.67 9.62
C PHE A 128 -11.26 2.30 11.09
N ARG A 129 -12.37 1.76 11.61
CA ARG A 129 -12.48 1.37 13.03
C ARG A 129 -11.45 0.33 13.41
N GLU A 130 -11.30 -0.72 12.61
CA GLU A 130 -10.33 -1.79 12.85
C GLU A 130 -8.89 -1.27 12.92
N ILE A 131 -8.45 -0.58 11.86
CA ILE A 131 -7.07 -0.14 11.76
C ILE A 131 -6.78 1.01 12.71
N TYR A 132 -7.70 1.97 12.85
CA TYR A 132 -7.46 3.12 13.70
C TYR A 132 -7.42 2.76 15.19
N ASN A 133 -8.25 1.83 15.64
CA ASN A 133 -8.16 1.30 17.01
C ASN A 133 -6.80 0.62 17.26
N ARG A 134 -6.37 -0.25 16.34
CA ARG A 134 -5.04 -0.87 16.38
C ARG A 134 -3.91 0.15 16.43
N LEU A 135 -4.00 1.24 15.65
CA LEU A 135 -3.01 2.30 15.65
C LEU A 135 -2.99 3.10 16.95
N LEU A 136 -4.12 3.24 17.65
CA LEU A 136 -4.21 3.94 18.93
C LEU A 136 -3.86 3.04 20.13
N GLY A 137 -3.65 1.74 19.92
CA GLY A 137 -3.41 0.78 21.00
C GLY A 137 -4.65 0.55 21.86
N LYS A 138 -5.84 0.62 21.24
CA LYS A 138 -7.15 0.38 21.86
C LYS A 138 -7.80 -0.86 21.30
#